data_AF-A0A5C8K5D0-F1
#
_entry.id   AF-A0A5C8K5D0-F1
#
_cell.length_a   1.000
_cell.length_b   1.000
_cell.length_c   1.000
_cell.angle_alpha   90.00
_cell.angle_beta   90.00
_cell.angle_gamma   90.00
#
_symmetry.space_group_name_H-M   'P 1'
#
loop_
_entity.id
_entity.type
_entity.pdbx_description
1 polymer ?
#
loop_
_entity_poly.entity_id
_entity_poly.type
_entity_poly.pdbx_seq_one_letter_code
_entity_poly.pdbx_strand_id
1 'polypeptide(L)'
;MKNYVLLRFVKLNLYFFSAYSLLTGLWYAFTNRFETEAGTAVKEIMLNAAIFSLLFTLLLLLWYRRTRLLVATTKISYPELQKRLSDMGYEQVKLSQKSNTEVYKPTPPKAAAMAGKLFVSKSPSFYIIEGPARLLKQLDPKA
;
A
#
# COMPACT_ATOMS: atom_id res chain seq x y z
N MET A 1 -13.47 6.84 -3.74
CA MET A 1 -12.46 5.74 -3.70
C MET A 1 -12.47 4.89 -2.41
N LYS A 2 -13.18 5.27 -1.33
CA LYS A 2 -13.10 4.56 -0.02
C LYS A 2 -13.50 3.07 -0.03
N ASN A 3 -14.34 2.63 -0.97
CA ASN A 3 -14.84 1.25 -0.99
C ASN A 3 -14.14 0.31 -1.99
N TYR A 4 -13.24 0.82 -2.85
CA TYR A 4 -12.65 0.01 -3.91
C TYR A 4 -11.66 -1.03 -3.37
N VAL A 5 -10.87 -0.65 -2.36
CA VAL A 5 -9.88 -1.55 -1.72
C VAL A 5 -10.59 -2.65 -0.93
N LEU A 6 -11.63 -2.30 -0.15
CA LEU A 6 -12.43 -3.27 0.60
C LEU A 6 -13.11 -4.28 -0.34
N LEU A 7 -13.70 -3.80 -1.43
CA LEU A 7 -14.39 -4.65 -2.39
C LEU A 7 -13.43 -5.59 -3.14
N ARG A 8 -12.22 -5.12 -3.46
CA ARG A 8 -11.16 -5.95 -4.04
C ARG A 8 -10.67 -7.01 -3.06
N PHE A 9 -10.59 -6.67 -1.78
CA PHE A 9 -10.19 -7.58 -0.71
C PHE A 9 -11.21 -8.70 -0.49
N VAL A 10 -12.50 -8.35 -0.43
CA VAL A 10 -13.60 -9.33 -0.32
C VAL A 10 -13.61 -10.26 -1.53
N LYS A 11 -13.46 -9.74 -2.74
CA LYS A 11 -13.38 -10.57 -3.96
C LYS A 11 -12.21 -11.55 -3.91
N LEU A 12 -11.02 -11.07 -3.51
CA LEU A 12 -9.83 -11.91 -3.43
C LEU A 12 -9.98 -13.04 -2.40
N ASN A 13 -10.58 -12.72 -1.24
CA ASN A 13 -10.89 -13.72 -0.23
C ASN A 13 -11.88 -14.77 -0.76
N LEU A 14 -12.96 -14.33 -1.42
CA LEU A 14 -13.96 -15.23 -2.00
C LEU A 14 -13.35 -16.16 -3.06
N TYR A 15 -12.45 -15.64 -3.90
CA TYR A 15 -11.71 -16.47 -4.86
C TYR A 15 -10.84 -17.51 -4.18
N PHE A 16 -10.11 -17.13 -3.13
CA PHE A 16 -9.28 -18.06 -2.37
C PHE A 16 -10.12 -19.16 -1.72
N PHE A 17 -11.22 -18.80 -1.05
CA PHE A 17 -12.14 -19.76 -0.43
C PHE A 17 -12.70 -20.75 -1.45
N SER A 18 -13.15 -20.24 -2.59
CA SER A 18 -13.74 -21.07 -3.66
C SER A 18 -12.70 -22.00 -4.28
N ALA A 19 -11.51 -21.48 -4.61
CA ALA A 19 -10.43 -22.25 -5.20
C ALA A 19 -9.94 -23.35 -4.25
N TYR A 20 -9.74 -23.02 -2.96
CA TYR A 20 -9.32 -23.99 -1.96
C TYR A 20 -10.37 -25.10 -1.78
N SER A 21 -11.66 -24.74 -1.71
CA SER A 21 -12.75 -25.70 -1.59
C SER A 21 -12.82 -26.66 -2.78
N LEU A 22 -12.69 -26.14 -4.01
CA LEU A 22 -12.68 -26.96 -5.22
C LEU A 22 -11.48 -27.89 -5.29
N LEU A 23 -10.28 -27.37 -4.98
CA LEU A 23 -9.05 -28.17 -5.03
C LEU A 23 -9.09 -29.30 -3.99
N THR A 24 -9.56 -29.00 -2.78
CA THR A 24 -9.70 -29.98 -1.70
C THR A 24 -10.81 -30.99 -2.02
N GLY A 25 -11.91 -30.55 -2.64
CA GLY A 25 -12.97 -31.43 -3.13
C GLY A 25 -12.45 -32.40 -4.20
N LEU A 26 -11.68 -31.94 -5.18
CA LEU A 26 -11.05 -32.81 -6.17
C LEU A 26 -10.13 -33.84 -5.51
N TRP A 27 -9.31 -33.42 -4.54
CA TRP A 27 -8.46 -34.33 -3.77
C TRP A 27 -9.25 -35.41 -3.02
N TYR A 28 -10.37 -35.03 -2.40
CA TYR A 28 -11.24 -35.97 -1.68
C TYR A 28 -11.94 -36.95 -2.63
N ALA A 29 -12.24 -36.52 -3.85
CA ALA A 29 -12.76 -37.39 -4.90
C ALA A 29 -11.71 -38.41 -5.34
N PHE A 30 -10.45 -38.01 -5.53
CA PHE A 30 -9.36 -38.93 -5.87
C PHE A 30 -9.04 -39.96 -4.77
N THR A 31 -9.38 -39.66 -3.53
CA THR A 31 -9.13 -40.53 -2.37
C THR A 31 -10.35 -41.33 -1.93
N ASN A 32 -11.44 -41.32 -2.73
CA ASN A 32 -12.73 -41.96 -2.43
C ASN A 32 -13.34 -41.60 -1.06
N ARG A 33 -12.96 -40.45 -0.49
CA ARG A 33 -13.46 -40.01 0.83
C ARG A 33 -14.95 -39.68 0.83
N PHE A 34 -15.56 -39.44 -0.33
CA PHE A 34 -16.99 -39.17 -0.45
C PHE A 34 -17.86 -40.44 -0.38
N GLU A 35 -17.30 -41.64 -0.63
CA GLU A 35 -18.09 -42.88 -0.67
C GLU A 35 -18.51 -43.36 0.73
N THR A 36 -17.70 -43.05 1.74
CA THR A 36 -17.93 -43.48 3.13
C THR A 36 -18.81 -42.50 3.89
N GLU A 37 -18.53 -41.20 3.80
CA GLU A 37 -19.31 -40.17 4.51
C GLU A 37 -19.30 -38.82 3.78
N ALA A 38 -19.99 -38.73 2.64
CA ALA A 38 -20.05 -37.50 1.84
C ALA A 38 -20.43 -36.24 2.66
N GLY A 39 -21.37 -36.38 3.60
CA GLY A 39 -21.84 -35.26 4.42
C GLY A 39 -20.79 -34.72 5.40
N THR A 40 -19.95 -35.58 5.98
CA THR A 40 -18.87 -35.15 6.89
C THR A 40 -17.70 -34.59 6.08
N ALA A 41 -17.36 -35.23 4.95
CA ALA A 41 -16.35 -34.75 4.00
C ALA A 41 -16.61 -33.31 3.52
N VAL A 42 -17.85 -32.99 3.12
CA VAL A 42 -18.20 -31.62 2.69
C VAL A 42 -18.08 -30.62 3.85
N LYS A 43 -18.50 -30.99 5.06
CA LYS A 43 -18.36 -30.12 6.25
C LYS A 43 -16.89 -29.86 6.57
N GLU A 44 -16.04 -30.88 6.51
CA GLU A 44 -14.59 -30.74 6.70
C GLU A 44 -13.96 -29.78 5.68
N ILE A 45 -14.30 -29.95 4.40
CA ILE A 45 -13.80 -29.06 3.33
C ILE A 45 -14.21 -27.62 3.59
N MET A 46 -15.49 -27.37 3.91
CA MET A 46 -16.00 -26.02 4.18
C MET A 46 -15.37 -25.39 5.42
N LEU A 47 -15.22 -26.15 6.51
CA LEU A 47 -14.59 -25.69 7.74
C LEU A 47 -13.12 -25.31 7.49
N ASN A 48 -12.38 -26.20 6.84
CA ASN A 48 -10.98 -25.95 6.51
C ASN A 48 -10.83 -24.74 5.59
N ALA A 49 -11.67 -24.64 4.56
CA ALA A 49 -11.68 -23.49 3.66
C ALA A 49 -11.94 -22.17 4.41
N ALA A 50 -12.86 -22.17 5.38
CA ALA A 50 -13.15 -21.01 6.20
C ALA A 50 -11.95 -20.61 7.08
N ILE A 51 -11.30 -21.57 7.74
CA ILE A 51 -10.13 -21.34 8.58
C ILE A 51 -8.96 -20.80 7.74
N PHE A 52 -8.65 -21.44 6.61
CA PHE A 52 -7.57 -20.99 5.73
C PHE A 52 -7.86 -19.62 5.11
N SER A 53 -9.12 -19.35 4.76
CA SER A 53 -9.54 -18.04 4.27
C SER A 53 -9.35 -16.95 5.34
N LEU A 54 -9.67 -17.24 6.60
CA LEU A 54 -9.45 -16.32 7.72
C LEU A 54 -7.95 -16.07 7.94
N LEU A 55 -7.13 -17.12 7.93
CA LEU A 55 -5.67 -16.99 8.03
C LEU A 55 -5.09 -16.16 6.88
N PHE A 56 -5.52 -16.42 5.64
CA PHE A 56 -5.13 -15.66 4.46
C PHE A 56 -5.46 -14.16 4.61
N THR A 57 -6.66 -13.86 5.14
CA THR A 57 -7.12 -12.50 5.43
C THR A 57 -6.22 -11.80 6.44
N LEU A 58 -5.91 -12.45 7.56
CA LEU A 58 -5.03 -11.92 8.60
C LEU A 58 -3.63 -11.65 8.05
N LEU A 59 -3.10 -12.60 7.27
CA LEU A 59 -1.79 -12.47 6.64
C LEU A 59 -1.73 -11.27 5.69
N LEU A 60 -2.75 -11.10 4.84
CA LEU A 60 -2.85 -9.94 3.96
C LEU A 60 -2.98 -8.64 4.73
N LEU A 61 -3.75 -8.59 5.83
CA LEU A 61 -3.88 -7.38 6.65
C LEU A 61 -2.55 -7.00 7.32
N LEU A 62 -1.82 -7.98 7.85
CA LEU A 62 -0.49 -7.78 8.43
C LEU A 62 0.50 -7.30 7.36
N TRP A 63 0.44 -7.89 6.16
CA TRP A 63 1.28 -7.49 5.04
C TRP A 63 0.93 -6.09 4.52
N TYR A 64 -0.36 -5.78 4.41
CA TYR A 64 -0.85 -4.45 4.03
C TYR A 64 -0.42 -3.39 5.04
N ARG A 65 -0.47 -3.70 6.34
CA ARG A 65 0.01 -2.79 7.39
C ARG A 65 1.51 -2.51 7.29
N ARG A 66 2.31 -3.51 6.88
CA ARG A 66 3.76 -3.36 6.70
C ARG A 66 4.15 -2.69 5.39
N THR A 67 3.36 -2.87 4.35
CA THR A 67 3.64 -2.29 3.04
C THR A 67 3.21 -0.82 3.02
N ARG A 68 4.18 0.09 2.95
CA ARG A 68 3.90 1.48 2.57
C ARG A 68 3.37 1.47 1.15
N LEU A 69 2.05 1.59 0.97
CA LEU A 69 1.48 1.79 -0.35
C LEU A 69 1.89 3.16 -0.88
N LEU A 70 2.98 3.18 -1.64
CA LEU A 70 3.39 4.32 -2.44
C LEU A 70 2.47 4.42 -3.65
N VAL A 71 1.24 4.90 -3.43
CA VAL A 71 0.34 5.25 -4.53
C VAL A 71 0.89 6.53 -5.15
N ALA A 72 1.23 6.50 -6.44
CA ALA A 72 1.64 7.69 -7.17
C ALA A 72 0.47 8.68 -7.19
N THR A 73 0.50 9.67 -6.30
CA THR A 73 -0.57 10.67 -6.16
C THR A 73 -0.53 11.69 -7.29
N THR A 74 0.65 11.99 -7.85
CA THR A 74 0.86 13.14 -8.72
C THR A 74 1.96 12.91 -9.74
N LYS A 75 1.70 13.23 -11.01
CA LYS A 75 2.74 13.32 -12.06
C LYS A 75 3.29 14.74 -12.06
N ILE A 76 4.41 14.96 -11.38
CA ILE A 76 5.15 16.23 -11.39
C ILE A 76 6.57 15.94 -11.85
N SER A 77 7.08 16.73 -12.79
CA SER A 77 8.48 16.63 -13.20
C SER A 77 9.40 17.15 -12.09
N TYR A 78 10.57 16.56 -11.92
CA TYR A 78 11.54 17.03 -10.91
C TYR A 78 11.85 18.54 -10.96
N PRO A 79 12.08 19.19 -12.13
CA PRO A 79 12.31 20.63 -12.18
C PRO A 79 11.08 21.44 -11.73
N GLU A 80 9.87 20.97 -12.03
CA GLU A 80 8.63 21.60 -11.57
C GLU A 80 8.43 21.46 -10.06
N LEU A 81 8.78 20.29 -9.49
CA LEU A 81 8.77 20.07 -8.04
C LEU A 81 9.73 21.03 -7.34
N GLN A 82 10.95 21.17 -7.86
CA GLN A 82 11.96 22.05 -7.28
C GLN A 82 11.52 23.52 -7.32
N LYS A 83 10.91 23.96 -8.42
CA LYS A 83 10.34 25.30 -8.55
C LYS A 83 9.24 25.54 -7.52
N ARG A 84 8.28 24.62 -7.38
CA ARG A 84 7.21 24.73 -6.39
C ARG A 84 7.73 24.78 -4.95
N LEU A 85 8.74 23.97 -4.62
CA LEU A 85 9.39 24.01 -3.30
C LEU A 85 10.07 25.37 -3.06
N SER A 86 10.78 25.91 -4.05
CA SER A 86 11.40 27.25 -3.92
C SER A 86 10.36 28.38 -3.79
N ASP A 87 9.23 28.28 -4.51
CA ASP A 87 8.14 29.25 -4.43
C ASP A 87 7.48 29.23 -3.04
N MET A 88 7.40 28.04 -2.41
CA MET A 88 6.95 27.85 -1.04
C MET A 88 7.98 28.28 0.03
N GLY A 89 9.17 28.75 -0.35
CA GLY A 89 10.21 29.15 0.59
C GLY A 89 10.99 27.98 1.20
N TYR A 90 11.14 26.88 0.46
CA TYR A 90 11.99 25.76 0.86
C TYR A 90 13.29 25.75 0.06
N GLU A 91 14.41 25.73 0.78
CA GLU A 91 15.74 25.63 0.18
C GLU A 91 16.34 24.24 0.41
N GLN A 92 17.02 23.74 -0.63
CA GLN A 92 17.72 22.47 -0.58
C GLN A 92 18.95 22.61 0.31
N VAL A 93 19.01 21.80 1.36
CA VAL A 93 20.21 21.69 2.19
C VAL A 93 21.16 20.74 1.50
N LYS A 94 22.33 21.25 1.09
CA LYS A 94 23.43 20.42 0.61
C LYS A 94 23.94 19.57 1.78
N LEU A 95 23.46 18.33 1.91
CA LEU A 95 24.07 17.37 2.82
C LEU A 95 25.41 16.90 2.24
N SER A 96 26.46 16.96 3.06
CA SER A 96 27.84 16.61 2.72
C SER A 96 28.07 15.10 2.48
N GLN A 97 27.02 14.27 2.56
CA GLN A 97 27.13 12.82 2.38
C GLN A 97 26.18 12.38 1.28
N LYS A 98 26.64 11.47 0.41
CA LYS A 98 25.93 10.82 -0.72
C LYS A 98 24.67 10.10 -0.24
N SER A 99 23.66 10.86 0.15
CA SER A 99 22.36 10.38 0.54
C SER A 99 21.44 10.55 -0.66
N ASN A 100 20.77 9.47 -1.09
CA ASN A 100 19.72 9.49 -2.12
C ASN A 100 18.49 10.31 -1.70
N THR A 101 18.53 10.92 -0.51
CA THR A 101 17.50 11.78 0.05
C THR A 101 17.99 13.24 0.06
N GLU A 102 17.25 14.10 -0.62
CA GLU A 102 17.43 15.54 -0.60
C GLU A 102 16.55 16.12 0.52
N VAL A 103 17.16 16.93 1.38
CA VAL A 103 16.46 17.54 2.52
C VAL A 103 16.21 19.01 2.21
N TYR A 104 14.96 19.41 2.29
CA TYR A 104 14.53 20.79 2.10
C TYR A 104 14.12 21.38 3.46
N LYS A 105 14.68 22.55 3.79
CA LYS A 105 14.34 23.28 5.02
C LYS A 105 13.56 24.55 4.68
N PRO A 106 12.60 24.94 5.52
CA PRO A 106 11.90 26.21 5.37
C PRO A 106 12.84 27.38 5.65
N THR A 107 12.80 28.40 4.80
CA THR A 107 13.49 29.69 5.00
C THR A 107 12.44 30.78 5.27
N PRO A 108 12.45 31.38 6.49
CA PRO A 108 11.65 32.57 6.76
C PRO A 108 12.10 33.74 5.86
N PRO A 109 11.20 34.62 5.37
CA PRO A 109 9.79 34.81 5.74
C PRO A 109 8.77 34.02 4.90
N LYS A 110 9.19 33.31 3.84
CA LYS A 110 8.30 32.67 2.88
C LYS A 110 7.68 31.37 3.39
N ALA A 111 8.45 30.59 4.15
CA ALA A 111 7.97 29.43 4.89
C ALA A 111 8.06 29.70 6.38
N ALA A 112 7.03 29.33 7.15
CA ALA A 112 7.07 29.43 8.61
C ALA A 112 8.23 28.57 9.14
N ALA A 113 9.01 29.08 10.09
CA ALA A 113 10.13 28.34 10.70
C ALA A 113 9.69 26.99 11.31
N MET A 114 8.41 26.89 11.71
CA MET A 114 7.78 25.69 12.26
C MET A 114 7.12 24.77 11.21
N ALA A 115 7.26 25.06 9.92
CA ALA A 115 6.61 24.30 8.87
C ALA A 115 7.19 22.88 8.67
N GLY A 116 8.24 22.51 9.39
CA GLY A 116 8.86 21.18 9.32
C GLY A 116 9.73 20.98 8.07
N LYS A 117 10.59 19.96 8.10
CA LYS A 117 11.48 19.61 6.98
C LYS A 117 10.74 18.75 5.96
N LEU A 118 11.09 18.90 4.69
CA LEU A 118 10.64 18.02 3.61
C LEU A 118 11.80 17.13 3.17
N PHE A 119 11.52 15.85 2.95
CA PHE A 119 12.48 14.86 2.51
C PHE A 119 12.07 14.34 1.14
N VAL A 120 12.93 14.50 0.14
CA VAL A 120 12.68 14.04 -1.22
C VAL A 120 13.65 12.91 -1.53
N SER A 121 13.16 11.67 -1.59
CA SER A 121 13.96 10.51 -1.97
C SER A 121 13.80 10.22 -3.46
N LYS A 122 14.92 10.09 -4.18
CA LYS A 122 14.93 9.75 -5.62
C LYS A 122 14.89 8.24 -5.82
N SER A 123 13.88 7.75 -6.54
CA SER A 123 13.77 6.38 -7.05
C SER A 123 14.04 6.40 -8.57
N PRO A 124 14.36 5.26 -9.23
CA PRO A 124 14.62 5.25 -10.68
C PRO A 124 13.47 5.77 -11.55
N SER A 125 12.23 5.69 -11.06
CA SER A 125 11.03 6.03 -11.86
C SER A 125 10.10 7.06 -11.19
N PHE A 126 10.35 7.44 -9.94
CA PHE A 126 9.49 8.36 -9.18
C PHE A 126 10.25 9.02 -8.03
N TYR A 127 9.63 10.02 -7.40
CA TYR A 127 10.15 10.67 -6.21
C TYR A 127 9.19 10.45 -5.05
N ILE A 128 9.74 10.18 -3.88
CA ILE A 128 8.97 10.05 -2.63
C ILE A 128 9.19 11.33 -1.85
N ILE A 129 8.10 12.04 -1.54
CA ILE A 129 8.12 13.25 -0.72
C ILE A 129 7.53 12.90 0.64
N GLU A 130 8.33 13.02 1.70
CA GLU A 130 7.90 12.82 3.08
C GLU A 130 7.94 14.15 3.83
N GLY A 131 6.87 14.43 4.58
CA GLY A 131 6.78 15.65 5.36
C GLY A 131 5.37 15.93 5.90
N PRO A 132 5.15 17.13 6.46
CA PRO A 132 3.87 17.51 7.05
C PRO A 132 2.72 17.47 6.04
N ALA A 133 1.61 16.85 6.42
CA ALA A 133 0.47 16.59 5.53
C ALA A 133 -0.12 17.87 4.89
N ARG A 134 -0.06 19.03 5.57
CA ARG A 134 -0.54 20.31 5.03
C ARG A 134 0.25 20.74 3.79
N LEU A 135 1.57 20.51 3.78
CA LEU A 135 2.46 20.88 2.68
C LEU A 135 2.37 19.87 1.53
N LEU A 136 2.25 18.58 1.86
CA LEU A 136 2.04 17.54 0.86
C LEU A 136 0.76 17.78 0.05
N LYS A 137 -0.29 18.35 0.67
CA LYS A 137 -1.51 18.77 -0.03
C LYS A 137 -1.27 19.97 -0.96
N GLN A 138 -0.52 20.98 -0.54
CA GLN A 138 -0.21 22.16 -1.39
C GLN A 138 0.65 21.81 -2.61
N LEU A 139 1.43 20.72 -2.52
CA LEU A 139 2.22 20.21 -3.62
C LEU A 139 1.38 19.46 -4.67
N ASP A 140 0.18 19.01 -4.32
CA ASP A 140 -0.70 18.28 -5.23
C ASP A 140 -1.42 19.26 -6.18
N PRO A 141 -1.19 19.19 -7.51
CA PRO A 141 -1.85 20.06 -8.48
C PRO A 141 -3.37 19.84 -8.57
N LYS A 142 -3.92 18.82 -7.90
CA LYS A 142 -5.36 18.52 -7.86
C LYS A 142 -6.02 18.76 -6.51
N ALA A 143 -5.29 19.29 -5.51
CA ALA A 143 -5.81 19.54 -4.16
C ALA A 143 -6.48 20.91 -4.01
#